data_AF-I7IA12-F1
#
_entry.id   AF-I7IA12-F1
#
_cell.length_a   1.000
_cell.length_b   1.000
_cell.length_c   1.000
_cell.angle_alpha   90.00
_cell.angle_beta   90.00
_cell.angle_gamma   90.00
#
_symmetry.space_group_name_H-M   'P 1'
#
loop_
_entity.id
_entity.type
_entity.pdbx_description
1 polymer ?
#
loop_
_entity_poly.entity_id
_entity_poly.type
_entity_poly.pdbx_seq_one_letter_code
_entity_poly.pdbx_strand_id
1 'polypeptide(L)'
;MESDQTPEELFIRRCYRRDVRSLSISYIEQPEKLTALEKFIKTETISELHIIQVTRIPLEYILTTFINHPCNLTTFEIKTVSLSWDDNTIALIAKFFGLHRNTIRHLTIRCYLKSKHIATILQCVPIGIESLDLSENIFDKESHYLEPLIQVIGDSELIELKLSNTSMSKVGIRNLFVKLGELNKPIALRNIQGIEIANSNIVNGTKEVDTINQLKFIKNSDYLNYLRDVYFLKLMIDNRIRVWWPPTTTETKTLYSGRYWPAKVLQVNTMDKILVVKYDNDELDYVQHTCIQPLSPFKFGGGLSDNIIENTFFIKKIVDLPVDQTNKRKPVMDFVESEWGINDTLAGNLITCGELCEFRDPRDINSTDPSDFVGYTKELNPEEPLYSCKCIYQDDEHAEVSSCNIRRAVVVKWNNWVYECARAHRLIARNQNNLISKLNVLVESVWVYPRVITSETKLASYPSNMRVDSLQKHRKAIKFDLRNHPGLKGFDDIKSIDNLDRFELIKKCKSFHDELVTAKAKLNIFDFLENECQELRVQVDRYETKIQELESQLLCFICTKSKINCIIHPCGHFQICDICASTMGKCPSCTNRITSIQLIKFALC
;
A
#
# COMPACT_ATOMS: atom_id res chain seq x y z
N MET A 1 30.77 39.96 -21.55
CA MET A 1 31.32 40.04 -20.18
C MET A 1 31.84 38.67 -19.70
N GLU A 2 32.33 37.80 -20.59
CA GLU A 2 32.91 36.49 -20.22
C GLU A 2 34.45 36.50 -20.11
N SER A 3 35.11 37.67 -20.24
CA SER A 3 36.57 37.76 -20.41
C SER A 3 37.41 37.55 -19.15
N ASP A 4 36.81 37.56 -17.96
CA ASP A 4 37.56 37.64 -16.69
C ASP A 4 37.43 36.39 -15.80
N GLN A 5 36.87 35.30 -16.33
CA GLN A 5 36.73 34.05 -15.56
C GLN A 5 38.03 33.24 -15.57
N THR A 6 38.44 32.74 -14.41
CA THR A 6 39.62 31.87 -14.33
C THR A 6 39.31 30.49 -14.93
N PRO A 7 40.33 29.73 -15.37
CA PRO A 7 40.13 28.36 -15.87
C PRO A 7 39.37 27.45 -14.89
N GLU A 8 39.59 27.62 -13.59
CA GLU A 8 38.94 26.88 -12.51
C GLU A 8 37.46 27.27 -12.37
N GLU A 9 37.12 28.56 -12.49
CA GLU A 9 35.73 29.01 -12.50
C GLU A 9 34.96 28.45 -13.70
N LEU A 10 35.58 28.45 -14.88
CA LEU A 10 35.02 27.86 -16.09
C LEU A 10 34.83 26.34 -15.92
N PHE A 11 35.77 25.66 -15.27
CA PHE A 11 35.65 24.24 -14.97
C PHE A 11 34.44 23.93 -14.06
N ILE A 12 34.32 24.62 -12.91
CA ILE A 12 33.20 24.41 -12.00
C ILE A 12 31.86 24.75 -12.67
N ARG A 13 31.81 25.82 -13.49
CA ARG A 13 30.61 26.16 -14.26
C ARG A 13 30.22 25.07 -15.26
N ARG A 14 31.18 24.40 -15.90
CA ARG A 14 30.90 23.25 -16.79
C ARG A 14 30.38 22.02 -16.04
N CYS A 15 30.78 21.86 -14.78
CA CYS A 15 30.27 20.81 -13.89
C CYS A 15 28.85 21.10 -13.37
N TYR A 16 28.36 22.34 -13.49
CA TYR A 16 27.08 22.76 -12.93
C TYR A 16 25.97 22.87 -13.98
N ARG A 17 24.83 22.25 -13.67
CA ARG A 17 23.60 22.31 -14.44
C ARG A 17 22.57 23.16 -13.72
N ARG A 18 22.38 24.39 -14.21
CA ARG A 18 21.52 25.41 -13.57
C ARG A 18 20.04 25.07 -13.58
N ASP A 19 19.56 24.35 -14.60
CA ASP A 19 18.17 23.91 -14.76
C ASP A 19 17.70 23.02 -13.62
N VAL A 20 18.58 22.13 -13.15
CA VAL A 20 18.32 21.17 -12.06
C VAL A 20 19.09 21.50 -10.79
N ARG A 21 19.87 22.59 -10.78
CA ARG A 21 20.75 23.00 -9.67
C ARG A 21 21.68 21.87 -9.21
N SER A 22 22.19 21.11 -10.17
CA SER A 22 23.04 19.94 -9.94
C SER A 22 24.50 20.27 -10.21
N LEU A 23 25.38 19.98 -9.27
CA LEU A 23 26.84 20.05 -9.42
C LEU A 23 27.40 18.63 -9.52
N SER A 24 27.99 18.29 -10.66
CA SER A 24 28.64 16.99 -10.90
C SER A 24 30.14 17.15 -11.06
N ILE A 25 30.90 16.75 -10.05
CA ILE A 25 32.35 16.78 -10.05
C ILE A 25 32.87 15.37 -10.35
N SER A 26 33.68 15.23 -11.41
CA SER A 26 34.12 13.90 -11.85
C SER A 26 35.58 13.87 -12.30
N TYR A 27 36.26 12.74 -12.06
CA TYR A 27 37.62 12.45 -12.55
C TYR A 27 38.66 13.52 -12.18
N ILE A 28 38.60 14.03 -10.93
CA ILE A 28 39.56 15.01 -10.42
C ILE A 28 40.60 14.32 -9.57
N GLU A 29 41.87 14.52 -9.94
CA GLU A 29 43.03 14.06 -9.19
C GLU A 29 43.69 15.17 -8.37
N GLN A 30 43.60 16.41 -8.86
CA GLN A 30 44.33 17.58 -8.37
C GLN A 30 43.36 18.60 -7.73
N PRO A 31 43.52 18.95 -6.45
CA PRO A 31 42.62 19.87 -5.75
C PRO A 31 42.67 21.32 -6.26
N GLU A 32 43.72 21.72 -6.98
CA GLU A 32 43.88 23.07 -7.53
C GLU A 32 42.75 23.45 -8.48
N LYS A 33 42.21 22.47 -9.21
CA LYS A 33 41.04 22.63 -10.11
C LYS A 33 39.75 22.99 -9.36
N LEU A 34 39.72 22.81 -8.04
CA LEU A 34 38.58 23.07 -7.18
C LEU A 34 38.69 24.38 -6.40
N THR A 35 39.74 25.16 -6.58
CA THR A 35 39.95 26.42 -5.84
C THR A 35 38.81 27.44 -6.02
N ALA A 36 38.11 27.40 -7.15
CA ALA A 36 36.93 28.23 -7.41
C ALA A 36 35.63 27.71 -6.77
N LEU A 37 35.60 26.49 -6.22
CA LEU A 37 34.40 25.84 -5.71
C LEU A 37 33.76 26.62 -4.55
N GLU A 38 34.57 27.13 -3.63
CA GLU A 38 34.06 27.91 -2.48
C GLU A 38 33.32 29.17 -2.94
N LYS A 39 33.93 29.93 -3.86
CA LYS A 39 33.32 31.14 -4.44
C LYS A 39 32.02 30.79 -5.15
N PHE A 40 32.02 29.68 -5.88
CA PHE A 40 30.87 29.22 -6.64
C PHE A 40 29.67 28.85 -5.75
N ILE A 41 29.88 28.08 -4.68
CA ILE A 41 28.82 27.67 -3.74
C ILE A 41 28.18 28.88 -3.05
N LYS A 42 28.93 29.96 -2.81
CA LYS A 42 28.40 31.20 -2.23
C LYS A 42 27.47 31.94 -3.19
N THR A 43 27.65 31.78 -4.50
CA THR A 43 26.89 32.52 -5.52
C THR A 43 25.73 31.75 -6.12
N GLU A 44 25.80 30.41 -6.13
CA GLU A 44 24.83 29.56 -6.81
C GLU A 44 24.11 28.66 -5.80
N THR A 45 22.81 28.42 -6.04
CA THR A 45 22.04 27.46 -5.25
C THR A 45 22.25 26.06 -5.79
N ILE A 46 22.76 25.16 -4.96
CA ILE A 46 22.98 23.75 -5.30
C ILE A 46 21.99 22.89 -4.51
N SER A 47 21.24 22.02 -5.20
CA SER A 47 20.36 21.02 -4.59
C SER A 47 20.86 19.59 -4.79
N GLU A 48 21.66 19.33 -5.82
CA GLU A 48 22.20 18.00 -6.09
C GLU A 48 23.72 18.06 -6.20
N LEU A 49 24.40 17.14 -5.51
CA LEU A 49 25.85 17.03 -5.53
C LEU A 49 26.24 15.60 -5.91
N HIS A 50 26.95 15.44 -7.02
CA HIS A 50 27.45 14.17 -7.52
C HIS A 50 28.98 14.20 -7.56
N ILE A 51 29.62 13.25 -6.88
CA ILE A 51 31.08 13.10 -6.81
C ILE A 51 31.45 11.75 -7.40
N ILE A 52 32.12 11.75 -8.55
CA ILE A 52 32.34 10.53 -9.35
C ILE A 52 33.83 10.35 -9.66
N GLN A 53 34.42 9.23 -9.23
CA GLN A 53 35.81 8.86 -9.50
C GLN A 53 36.81 9.97 -9.14
N VAL A 54 36.65 10.54 -7.95
CA VAL A 54 37.51 11.60 -7.41
C VAL A 54 38.53 10.98 -6.45
N THR A 55 39.78 11.46 -6.48
CA THR A 55 40.83 11.01 -5.54
C THR A 55 40.59 11.57 -4.14
N ARG A 56 41.36 11.10 -3.15
CA ARG A 56 41.08 11.36 -1.73
C ARG A 56 41.15 12.85 -1.37
N ILE A 57 42.23 13.52 -1.75
CA ILE A 57 42.48 14.92 -1.36
C ILE A 57 41.40 15.86 -1.95
N PRO A 58 41.04 15.77 -3.24
CA PRO A 58 39.92 16.54 -3.78
C PRO A 58 38.58 16.19 -3.14
N LEU A 59 38.31 14.92 -2.79
CA LEU A 59 37.09 14.55 -2.06
C LEU A 59 37.02 15.26 -0.69
N GLU A 60 38.10 15.20 0.10
CA GLU A 60 38.18 15.86 1.39
C GLU A 60 38.01 17.39 1.26
N TYR A 61 38.60 17.98 0.20
CA TYR A 61 38.41 19.40 -0.11
C TYR A 61 36.95 19.73 -0.38
N ILE A 62 36.28 18.98 -1.29
CA ILE A 62 34.86 19.19 -1.63
C ILE A 62 34.00 19.10 -0.36
N LEU A 63 34.13 18.02 0.41
CA LEU A 63 33.34 17.83 1.62
C LEU A 63 33.57 18.96 2.63
N THR A 64 34.82 19.38 2.82
CA THR A 64 35.16 20.50 3.72
C THR A 64 34.54 21.81 3.24
N THR A 65 34.55 22.10 1.93
CA THR A 65 33.92 23.30 1.38
C THR A 65 32.41 23.31 1.65
N PHE A 66 31.71 22.20 1.42
CA PHE A 66 30.27 22.11 1.70
C PHE A 66 29.94 22.11 3.20
N ILE A 67 30.84 21.60 4.05
CA ILE A 67 30.71 21.71 5.51
C ILE A 67 30.81 23.17 5.96
N ASN A 68 31.71 23.95 5.36
CA ASN A 68 31.90 25.37 5.69
C ASN A 68 30.82 26.27 5.09
N HIS A 69 30.21 25.84 3.97
CA HIS A 69 29.17 26.57 3.24
C HIS A 69 27.95 25.65 3.02
N PRO A 70 27.21 25.31 4.09
CA PRO A 70 26.09 24.38 3.98
C PRO A 70 24.98 24.95 3.09
N CYS A 71 24.49 24.12 2.18
CA CYS A 71 23.37 24.39 1.29
C CYS A 71 22.25 23.35 1.46
N ASN A 72 21.09 23.63 0.87
CA ASN A 72 19.91 22.76 0.93
C ASN A 72 20.01 21.61 -0.07
N LEU A 73 20.97 20.70 0.14
CA LEU A 73 21.15 19.51 -0.71
C LEU A 73 20.01 18.52 -0.49
N THR A 74 19.27 18.20 -1.56
CA THR A 74 18.26 17.15 -1.61
C THR A 74 18.84 15.81 -2.06
N THR A 75 19.85 15.85 -2.93
CA THR A 75 20.49 14.66 -3.49
C THR A 75 22.00 14.71 -3.25
N PHE A 76 22.56 13.63 -2.70
CA PHE A 76 24.00 13.45 -2.57
C PHE A 76 24.41 12.08 -3.11
N GLU A 77 25.35 12.09 -4.04
CA GLU A 77 25.89 10.88 -4.67
C GLU A 77 27.41 10.90 -4.63
N ILE A 78 27.97 9.80 -4.14
CA ILE A 78 29.40 9.54 -4.18
C ILE A 78 29.68 8.15 -4.75
N LYS A 79 30.43 8.12 -5.85
CA LYS A 79 30.81 6.90 -6.57
C LYS A 79 32.32 6.90 -6.83
N THR A 80 33.06 6.02 -6.18
CA THR A 80 34.52 5.97 -6.32
C THR A 80 35.06 4.58 -6.03
N VAL A 81 35.98 4.10 -6.86
CA VAL A 81 36.47 2.70 -6.82
C VAL A 81 37.87 2.60 -6.20
N SER A 82 38.64 3.69 -6.22
CA SER A 82 40.09 3.65 -6.01
C SER A 82 40.56 4.40 -4.77
N LEU A 83 39.69 4.60 -3.78
CA LEU A 83 40.04 5.32 -2.54
C LEU A 83 40.44 4.38 -1.41
N SER A 84 41.57 4.70 -0.77
CA SER A 84 41.90 4.20 0.57
C SER A 84 41.12 4.99 1.61
N TRP A 85 39.98 4.43 2.02
CA TRP A 85 39.14 5.01 3.07
C TRP A 85 39.78 4.87 4.44
N ASP A 86 39.96 5.98 5.14
CA ASP A 86 40.39 6.02 6.53
C ASP A 86 39.36 6.69 7.43
N ASP A 87 39.54 6.52 8.75
CA ASP A 87 38.57 7.01 9.74
C ASP A 87 38.40 8.54 9.68
N ASN A 88 39.42 9.30 9.24
CA ASN A 88 39.33 10.76 9.06
C ASN A 88 38.37 11.14 7.92
N THR A 89 38.49 10.48 6.76
CA THR A 89 37.60 10.71 5.62
C THR A 89 36.15 10.34 5.98
N ILE A 90 35.97 9.24 6.72
CA ILE A 90 34.65 8.82 7.20
C ILE A 90 34.06 9.81 8.21
N ALA A 91 34.86 10.33 9.13
CA ALA A 91 34.44 11.38 10.07
C ALA A 91 34.00 12.67 9.34
N LEU A 92 34.67 13.00 8.23
CA LEU A 92 34.30 14.15 7.40
C LEU A 92 32.95 13.94 6.72
N ILE A 93 32.69 12.75 6.16
CA ILE A 93 31.37 12.38 5.60
C ILE A 93 30.29 12.44 6.69
N ALA A 94 30.57 11.90 7.88
CA ALA A 94 29.64 11.96 9.01
C ALA A 94 29.29 13.40 9.40
N LYS A 95 30.29 14.29 9.47
CA LYS A 95 30.09 15.72 9.73
C LYS A 95 29.25 16.39 8.64
N PHE A 96 29.52 16.07 7.38
CA PHE A 96 28.73 16.54 6.24
C PHE A 96 27.25 16.11 6.37
N PHE A 97 26.96 14.83 6.65
CA PHE A 97 25.58 14.38 6.85
C PHE A 97 24.91 15.00 8.08
N GLY A 98 25.65 15.28 9.15
CA GLY A 98 25.13 16.00 10.30
C GLY A 98 24.57 17.38 9.95
N LEU A 99 25.27 18.13 9.08
CA LEU A 99 24.81 19.45 8.61
C LEU A 99 23.62 19.36 7.65
N HIS A 100 23.54 18.30 6.85
CA HIS A 100 22.50 18.09 5.85
C HIS A 100 21.39 17.11 6.30
N ARG A 101 21.28 16.84 7.61
CA ARG A 101 20.40 15.81 8.19
C ARG A 101 18.92 15.99 7.85
N ASN A 102 18.50 17.22 7.56
CA ASN A 102 17.11 17.57 7.27
C ASN A 102 16.84 17.85 5.79
N THR A 103 17.88 17.97 4.96
CA THR A 103 17.73 18.39 3.56
C THR A 103 17.86 17.20 2.60
N ILE A 104 18.81 16.29 2.84
CA ILE A 104 19.08 15.17 1.94
C ILE A 104 17.93 14.15 2.01
N ARG A 105 17.37 13.84 0.85
CA ARG A 105 16.30 12.84 0.60
C ARG A 105 16.81 11.64 -0.18
N HIS A 106 17.79 11.84 -1.06
CA HIS A 106 18.38 10.79 -1.87
C HIS A 106 19.88 10.70 -1.61
N LEU A 107 20.34 9.52 -1.17
CA LEU A 107 21.72 9.27 -0.79
C LEU A 107 22.24 8.05 -1.54
N THR A 108 23.30 8.24 -2.32
CA THR A 108 23.99 7.16 -3.02
C THR A 108 25.45 7.11 -2.58
N ILE A 109 25.89 5.96 -2.08
CA ILE A 109 27.26 5.71 -1.64
C ILE A 109 27.71 4.41 -2.29
N ARG A 110 28.50 4.51 -3.38
CA ARG A 110 29.08 3.34 -4.07
C ARG A 110 30.59 3.46 -4.08
N CYS A 111 31.18 3.04 -2.98
CA CYS A 111 32.51 3.46 -2.59
C CYS A 111 33.44 2.29 -2.21
N TYR A 112 32.97 1.04 -2.36
CA TYR A 112 33.68 -0.16 -1.89
C TYR A 112 34.07 -0.07 -0.41
N LEU A 113 33.23 0.58 0.39
CA LEU A 113 33.47 0.74 1.82
C LEU A 113 33.33 -0.61 2.54
N LYS A 114 34.21 -0.84 3.53
CA LYS A 114 34.10 -1.99 4.43
C LYS A 114 32.95 -1.81 5.42
N SER A 115 32.44 -2.92 5.98
CA SER A 115 31.32 -2.93 6.94
C SER A 115 31.47 -1.94 8.08
N LYS A 116 32.67 -1.83 8.69
CA LYS A 116 32.95 -0.87 9.78
C LYS A 116 32.64 0.56 9.35
N HIS A 117 33.10 0.98 8.17
CA HIS A 117 32.89 2.34 7.67
C HIS A 117 31.43 2.58 7.29
N ILE A 118 30.76 1.59 6.69
CA ILE A 118 29.32 1.66 6.41
C ILE A 118 28.53 1.80 7.71
N ALA A 119 28.86 1.06 8.75
CA ALA A 119 28.22 1.16 10.07
C ALA A 119 28.33 2.59 10.65
N THR A 120 29.52 3.18 10.60
CA THR A 120 29.74 4.57 11.04
C THR A 120 28.95 5.58 10.21
N ILE A 121 28.92 5.42 8.88
CA ILE A 121 28.15 6.30 8.01
C ILE A 121 26.64 6.20 8.31
N LEU A 122 26.12 4.98 8.46
CA LEU A 122 24.70 4.72 8.71
C LEU A 122 24.19 5.41 9.98
N GLN A 123 25.02 5.51 11.03
CA GLN A 123 24.69 6.23 12.26
C GLN A 123 24.46 7.74 12.04
N CYS A 124 25.00 8.30 10.96
CA CYS A 124 24.88 9.72 10.61
C CYS A 124 23.94 9.99 9.44
N VAL A 125 23.29 8.96 8.88
CA VAL A 125 22.37 9.14 7.75
C VAL A 125 21.22 10.08 8.12
N PRO A 126 20.84 11.01 7.22
CA PRO A 126 19.68 11.89 7.39
C PRO A 126 18.39 11.15 7.77
N ILE A 127 17.64 11.64 8.78
CA ILE A 127 16.36 11.02 9.18
C ILE A 127 15.32 11.16 8.06
N GLY A 128 15.38 12.25 7.30
CA GLY A 128 14.48 12.52 6.19
C GLY A 128 14.76 11.71 4.92
N ILE A 129 15.70 10.76 4.94
CA ILE A 129 16.09 10.00 3.76
C ILE A 129 14.90 9.19 3.21
N GLU A 130 14.72 9.23 1.89
CA GLU A 130 13.66 8.51 1.16
C GLU A 130 14.25 7.42 0.25
N SER A 131 15.46 7.63 -0.27
CA SER A 131 16.20 6.63 -1.06
C SER A 131 17.63 6.50 -0.57
N LEU A 132 18.05 5.27 -0.30
CA LEU A 132 19.41 4.92 0.12
C LEU A 132 19.97 3.85 -0.80
N ASP A 133 21.05 4.18 -1.50
CA ASP A 133 21.78 3.25 -2.35
C ASP A 133 23.17 2.98 -1.77
N LEU A 134 23.36 1.74 -1.30
CA LEU A 134 24.63 1.22 -0.77
C LEU A 134 25.22 0.14 -1.70
N SER A 135 24.83 0.14 -2.97
CA SER A 135 25.35 -0.81 -3.96
C SER A 135 26.88 -0.73 -4.05
N GLU A 136 27.51 -1.84 -4.45
CA GLU A 136 28.97 -1.93 -4.66
C GLU A 136 29.83 -1.77 -3.38
N ASN A 137 29.23 -1.75 -2.18
CA ASN A 137 30.00 -1.78 -0.92
C ASN A 137 30.27 -3.20 -0.41
N ILE A 138 31.24 -3.30 0.50
CA ILE A 138 31.75 -4.56 1.05
C ILE A 138 31.13 -4.79 2.43
N PHE A 139 30.10 -5.64 2.44
CA PHE A 139 29.43 -6.15 3.63
C PHE A 139 30.07 -7.49 4.05
N ASP A 140 31.10 -7.40 4.90
CA ASP A 140 31.79 -8.57 5.47
C ASP A 140 30.90 -9.38 6.45
N LYS A 141 31.46 -10.47 6.99
CA LYS A 141 30.76 -11.40 7.88
C LYS A 141 30.48 -10.83 9.29
N GLU A 142 31.18 -9.78 9.70
CA GLU A 142 31.13 -9.27 11.07
C GLU A 142 29.82 -8.52 11.37
N SER A 143 29.01 -8.24 10.35
CA SER A 143 27.65 -7.71 10.48
C SER A 143 27.53 -6.37 11.24
N HIS A 144 28.63 -5.62 11.40
CA HIS A 144 28.65 -4.30 12.07
C HIS A 144 27.65 -3.30 11.46
N TYR A 145 27.38 -3.41 10.17
CA TYR A 145 26.45 -2.56 9.44
C TYR A 145 24.97 -2.85 9.76
N LEU A 146 24.67 -4.04 10.29
CA LEU A 146 23.31 -4.56 10.33
C LEU A 146 22.43 -3.74 11.27
N GLU A 147 22.86 -3.55 12.52
CA GLU A 147 22.07 -2.80 13.51
C GLU A 147 21.89 -1.33 13.09
N PRO A 148 22.94 -0.59 12.66
CA PRO A 148 22.76 0.75 12.11
C PRO A 148 21.83 0.80 10.90
N LEU A 149 21.87 -0.20 9.99
CA LEU A 149 21.00 -0.24 8.83
C LEU A 149 19.54 -0.43 9.23
N ILE A 150 19.28 -1.35 10.17
CA ILE A 150 17.95 -1.60 10.74
C ILE A 150 17.43 -0.34 11.45
N GLN A 151 18.31 0.35 12.17
CA GLN A 151 17.99 1.64 12.79
C GLN A 151 17.59 2.68 11.74
N VAL A 152 18.36 2.85 10.67
CA VAL A 152 18.02 3.76 9.56
C VAL A 152 16.66 3.40 8.96
N ILE A 153 16.43 2.12 8.61
CA ILE A 153 15.15 1.66 8.05
C ILE A 153 13.98 1.95 9.01
N GLY A 154 14.22 1.78 10.30
CA GLY A 154 13.20 1.94 11.32
C GLY A 154 12.92 3.39 11.75
N ASP A 155 13.89 4.29 11.66
CA ASP A 155 13.79 5.68 12.16
C ASP A 155 13.55 6.71 11.05
N SER A 156 13.85 6.38 9.80
CA SER A 156 13.77 7.31 8.67
C SER A 156 12.48 7.19 7.84
N GLU A 157 12.35 8.00 6.79
CA GLU A 157 11.32 7.86 5.75
C GLU A 157 11.78 6.99 4.57
N LEU A 158 12.73 6.09 4.79
CA LEU A 158 13.34 5.33 3.71
C LEU A 158 12.29 4.49 2.96
N ILE A 159 12.03 4.84 1.70
CA ILE A 159 11.09 4.17 0.80
C ILE A 159 11.81 3.11 -0.03
N GLU A 160 13.04 3.41 -0.48
CA GLU A 160 13.83 2.56 -1.38
C GLU A 160 15.23 2.31 -0.83
N LEU A 161 15.60 1.03 -0.72
CA LEU A 161 16.95 0.58 -0.36
C LEU A 161 17.57 -0.21 -1.51
N LYS A 162 18.74 0.19 -1.99
CA LYS A 162 19.48 -0.53 -3.04
C LYS A 162 20.75 -1.15 -2.48
N LEU A 163 20.90 -2.46 -2.68
CA LEU A 163 22.01 -3.29 -2.22
C LEU A 163 22.58 -4.13 -3.37
N SER A 164 22.61 -3.58 -4.58
CA SER A 164 23.06 -4.29 -5.78
C SER A 164 24.57 -4.49 -5.77
N ASN A 165 25.04 -5.64 -6.25
CA ASN A 165 26.48 -5.95 -6.34
C ASN A 165 27.23 -5.75 -5.01
N THR A 166 26.56 -6.01 -3.88
CA THR A 166 27.17 -5.95 -2.56
C THR A 166 27.83 -7.28 -2.21
N SER A 167 28.84 -7.27 -1.35
CA SER A 167 29.46 -8.52 -0.88
C SER A 167 28.66 -9.22 0.23
N MET A 168 27.39 -8.87 0.40
CA MET A 168 26.57 -9.34 1.52
C MET A 168 26.38 -10.86 1.44
N SER A 169 26.83 -11.58 2.46
CA SER A 169 26.66 -13.04 2.51
C SER A 169 25.19 -13.43 2.65
N LYS A 170 24.84 -14.66 2.26
CA LYS A 170 23.47 -15.23 2.47
C LYS A 170 23.03 -15.14 3.95
N VAL A 171 23.96 -15.31 4.89
CA VAL A 171 23.71 -15.16 6.32
C VAL A 171 23.38 -13.71 6.69
N GLY A 172 24.11 -12.74 6.13
CA GLY A 172 23.84 -11.32 6.31
C GLY A 172 22.46 -10.91 5.78
N ILE A 173 22.10 -11.38 4.57
CA ILE A 173 20.78 -11.17 3.97
C ILE A 173 19.69 -11.75 4.87
N ARG A 174 19.85 -12.99 5.35
CA ARG A 174 18.91 -13.60 6.30
C ARG A 174 18.75 -12.76 7.57
N ASN A 175 19.87 -12.36 8.18
CA ASN A 175 19.85 -11.59 9.42
C ASN A 175 19.19 -10.22 9.22
N LEU A 176 19.35 -9.60 8.06
CA LEU A 176 18.61 -8.38 7.68
C LEU A 176 17.11 -8.60 7.72
N PHE A 177 16.60 -9.63 7.03
CA PHE A 177 15.16 -9.89 7.03
C PHE A 177 14.63 -10.30 8.41
N VAL A 178 15.35 -11.12 9.17
CA VAL A 178 14.97 -11.46 10.56
C VAL A 178 14.86 -10.20 11.41
N LYS A 179 15.87 -9.33 11.38
CA LYS A 179 15.87 -8.07 12.14
C LYS A 179 14.79 -7.10 11.69
N LEU A 180 14.44 -7.08 10.39
CA LEU A 180 13.28 -6.32 9.90
C LEU A 180 11.96 -6.86 10.48
N GLY A 181 11.83 -8.17 10.65
CA GLY A 181 10.69 -8.80 11.32
C GLY A 181 10.58 -8.48 12.81
N GLU A 182 11.71 -8.23 13.48
CA GLU A 182 11.78 -7.84 14.89
C GLU A 182 11.39 -6.36 15.14
N LEU A 183 11.26 -5.55 14.08
CA LEU A 183 10.88 -4.14 14.23
C LEU A 183 9.43 -4.00 14.73
N ASN A 184 9.29 -3.58 15.98
CA ASN A 184 7.99 -3.27 16.60
C ASN A 184 7.50 -1.83 16.29
N LYS A 185 7.80 -1.31 15.09
CA LYS A 185 7.43 0.05 14.67
C LYS A 185 7.15 0.09 13.16
N PRO A 186 6.42 1.11 12.67
CA PRO A 186 6.01 1.17 11.27
C PRO A 186 7.20 1.57 10.38
N ILE A 187 7.53 0.75 9.38
CA ILE A 187 8.57 1.07 8.40
C ILE A 187 8.00 1.76 7.14
N ALA A 188 8.76 2.69 6.56
CA ALA A 188 8.42 3.36 5.31
C ALA A 188 8.80 2.52 4.07
N LEU A 189 9.70 1.55 4.26
CA LEU A 189 10.38 0.81 3.20
C LEU A 189 9.40 0.02 2.34
N ARG A 190 9.41 0.32 1.04
CA ARG A 190 8.56 -0.33 0.03
C ARG A 190 9.34 -1.22 -0.92
N ASN A 191 10.62 -0.91 -1.12
CA ASN A 191 11.43 -1.62 -2.10
C ASN A 191 12.84 -1.88 -1.56
N ILE A 192 13.31 -3.12 -1.74
CA ILE A 192 14.70 -3.51 -1.54
C ILE A 192 15.18 -4.11 -2.86
N GLN A 193 16.19 -3.51 -3.47
CA GLN A 193 16.79 -3.96 -4.73
C GLN A 193 18.16 -4.61 -4.51
N GLY A 194 18.54 -5.53 -5.40
CA GLY A 194 19.88 -6.11 -5.44
C GLY A 194 20.13 -7.30 -4.53
N ILE A 195 19.20 -7.59 -3.60
CA ILE A 195 19.18 -8.81 -2.80
C ILE A 195 17.80 -9.46 -2.94
N GLU A 196 17.71 -10.78 -2.89
CA GLU A 196 16.45 -11.52 -2.99
C GLU A 196 16.24 -12.42 -1.78
N ILE A 197 15.05 -12.36 -1.18
CA ILE A 197 14.68 -13.24 -0.05
C ILE A 197 14.77 -14.70 -0.44
N ALA A 198 14.33 -15.05 -1.65
CA ALA A 198 14.31 -16.43 -2.15
C ALA A 198 15.69 -17.10 -2.14
N ASN A 199 16.78 -16.32 -2.25
CA ASN A 199 18.15 -16.84 -2.24
C ASN A 199 18.72 -17.05 -0.83
N SER A 200 18.03 -16.54 0.19
CA SER A 200 18.31 -16.85 1.59
C SER A 200 17.58 -18.15 1.93
N ASN A 201 18.27 -19.29 1.85
CA ASN A 201 17.76 -20.53 2.44
C ASN A 201 17.66 -20.30 3.97
N ILE A 202 16.50 -19.85 4.45
CA ILE A 202 16.24 -19.54 5.86
C ILE A 202 16.09 -20.87 6.63
N VAL A 203 17.11 -21.74 6.65
CA VAL A 203 16.97 -23.04 7.33
C VAL A 203 16.86 -22.86 8.85
N ASN A 204 15.77 -23.41 9.41
CA ASN A 204 15.35 -23.62 10.80
C ASN A 204 16.28 -23.10 11.90
N GLY A 205 15.73 -22.28 12.80
CA GLY A 205 16.46 -21.82 13.98
C GLY A 205 15.59 -21.19 15.08
N THR A 206 14.40 -20.71 14.74
CA THR A 206 13.39 -20.22 15.70
C THR A 206 11.99 -20.50 15.13
N LYS A 207 10.95 -20.59 15.99
CA LYS A 207 9.56 -20.75 15.53
C LYS A 207 9.15 -19.66 14.50
N GLU A 208 9.69 -18.45 14.64
CA GLU A 208 9.46 -17.32 13.71
C GLU A 208 10.24 -17.45 12.37
N VAL A 209 11.30 -18.26 12.33
CA VAL A 209 12.06 -18.56 11.10
C VAL A 209 11.35 -19.63 10.27
N ASP A 210 10.80 -20.66 10.91
CA ASP A 210 9.98 -21.68 10.24
C ASP A 210 8.73 -21.05 9.59
N THR A 211 8.23 -20.02 10.25
CA THR A 211 7.12 -19.16 9.85
C THR A 211 7.43 -18.38 8.56
N ILE A 212 8.62 -17.79 8.43
CA ILE A 212 9.05 -17.12 7.19
C ILE A 212 9.24 -18.14 6.06
N ASN A 213 9.71 -19.35 6.35
CA ASN A 213 9.88 -20.41 5.34
C ASN A 213 8.56 -20.90 4.75
N GLN A 214 7.49 -20.92 5.56
CA GLN A 214 6.16 -21.31 5.09
C GLN A 214 5.58 -20.26 4.14
N LEU A 215 5.90 -18.98 4.39
CA LEU A 215 5.53 -17.88 3.53
C LEU A 215 6.49 -17.86 2.34
N LYS A 216 6.15 -18.59 1.28
CA LYS A 216 6.88 -18.59 -0.01
C LYS A 216 6.77 -17.22 -0.69
N PHE A 217 7.47 -16.22 -0.15
CA PHE A 217 7.50 -14.87 -0.74
C PHE A 217 8.22 -14.91 -2.08
N ILE A 218 7.52 -14.50 -3.12
CA ILE A 218 8.06 -14.48 -4.49
C ILE A 218 8.89 -13.21 -4.70
N LYS A 219 8.48 -12.09 -4.07
CA LYS A 219 9.12 -10.78 -4.24
C LYS A 219 9.40 -10.11 -2.89
N ASN A 220 10.46 -9.31 -2.80
CA ASN A 220 10.80 -8.53 -1.61
C ASN A 220 9.66 -7.58 -1.19
N SER A 221 8.91 -7.04 -2.17
CA SER A 221 7.73 -6.21 -1.93
C SER A 221 6.68 -6.94 -1.10
N ASP A 222 6.47 -8.23 -1.35
CA ASP A 222 5.43 -9.03 -0.68
C ASP A 222 5.79 -9.24 0.79
N TYR A 223 7.07 -9.47 1.08
CA TYR A 223 7.59 -9.55 2.44
C TYR A 223 7.46 -8.22 3.19
N LEU A 224 7.83 -7.10 2.56
CA LEU A 224 7.68 -5.77 3.17
C LEU A 224 6.21 -5.42 3.41
N ASN A 225 5.30 -5.80 2.50
CA ASN A 225 3.86 -5.69 2.70
C ASN A 225 3.42 -6.52 3.91
N TYR A 226 3.88 -7.77 4.00
CA TYR A 226 3.62 -8.63 5.14
C TYR A 226 4.08 -8.00 6.46
N LEU A 227 5.30 -7.47 6.55
CA LEU A 227 5.78 -6.81 7.77
C LEU A 227 4.90 -5.63 8.18
N ARG A 228 4.46 -4.82 7.20
CA ARG A 228 3.55 -3.69 7.46
C ARG A 228 2.18 -4.19 7.94
N ASP A 229 1.65 -5.25 7.34
CA ASP A 229 0.40 -5.89 7.76
C ASP A 229 0.52 -6.46 9.18
N VAL A 230 1.60 -7.16 9.50
CA VAL A 230 1.85 -7.73 10.84
C VAL A 230 1.90 -6.64 11.89
N TYR A 231 2.66 -5.57 11.64
CA TYR A 231 2.74 -4.43 12.55
C TYR A 231 1.36 -3.78 12.73
N PHE A 232 0.67 -3.51 11.62
CA PHE A 232 -0.66 -2.90 11.65
C PHE A 232 -1.66 -3.77 12.41
N LEU A 233 -1.72 -5.08 12.15
CA LEU A 233 -2.58 -6.02 12.87
C LEU A 233 -2.31 -6.01 14.38
N LYS A 234 -1.04 -5.97 14.81
CA LYS A 234 -0.68 -5.86 16.23
C LYS A 234 -1.20 -4.56 16.86
N LEU A 235 -1.21 -3.46 16.11
CA LEU A 235 -1.81 -2.20 16.57
C LEU A 235 -3.33 -2.29 16.71
N MET A 236 -4.00 -3.23 16.05
CA MET A 236 -5.47 -3.34 16.11
C MET A 236 -5.98 -3.87 17.45
N ILE A 237 -5.16 -4.59 18.22
CA ILE A 237 -5.58 -5.18 19.49
C ILE A 237 -6.15 -4.09 20.41
N ASP A 238 -7.29 -4.39 21.04
CA ASP A 238 -8.06 -3.49 21.90
C ASP A 238 -8.70 -2.26 21.24
N ASN A 239 -8.60 -2.14 19.91
CA ASN A 239 -9.28 -1.09 19.15
C ASN A 239 -10.62 -1.56 18.60
N ARG A 240 -11.51 -0.59 18.37
CA ARG A 240 -12.80 -0.83 17.72
C ARG A 240 -12.67 -0.64 16.21
N ILE A 241 -13.27 -1.56 15.47
CA ILE A 241 -13.29 -1.60 14.01
C ILE A 241 -14.68 -1.88 13.50
N ARG A 242 -14.85 -1.79 12.19
CA ARG A 242 -15.99 -2.36 11.49
C ARG A 242 -15.58 -3.66 10.81
N VAL A 243 -16.43 -4.67 10.91
CA VAL A 243 -16.15 -6.03 10.44
C VAL A 243 -17.28 -6.47 9.51
N TRP A 244 -16.93 -6.91 8.31
CA TRP A 244 -17.90 -7.40 7.34
C TRP A 244 -18.52 -8.70 7.85
N TRP A 245 -19.82 -8.65 8.12
CA TRP A 245 -20.63 -9.81 8.46
C TRP A 245 -21.19 -10.41 7.15
N PRO A 246 -20.68 -11.56 6.67
CA PRO A 246 -21.11 -12.11 5.39
C PRO A 246 -22.59 -12.55 5.44
N PRO A 247 -23.32 -12.51 4.31
CA PRO A 247 -24.64 -13.11 4.18
C PRO A 247 -24.67 -14.53 4.74
N THR A 248 -25.68 -14.84 5.55
CA THR A 248 -25.84 -16.15 6.18
C THR A 248 -27.25 -16.66 6.01
N THR A 249 -27.43 -17.98 6.00
CA THR A 249 -28.74 -18.64 5.93
C THR A 249 -29.37 -18.87 7.30
N THR A 250 -28.64 -18.60 8.39
CA THR A 250 -29.13 -18.81 9.75
C THR A 250 -30.17 -17.73 10.09
N GLU A 251 -31.44 -18.10 10.29
CA GLU A 251 -32.56 -17.16 10.54
C GLU A 251 -32.31 -16.13 11.64
N THR A 252 -31.52 -16.47 12.67
CA THR A 252 -31.18 -15.53 13.76
C THR A 252 -30.10 -14.51 13.37
N LYS A 253 -29.31 -14.80 12.33
CA LYS A 253 -28.22 -13.95 11.84
C LYS A 253 -28.53 -13.32 10.48
N THR A 254 -29.50 -13.83 9.72
CA THR A 254 -29.89 -13.34 8.39
C THR A 254 -30.22 -11.86 8.42
N LEU A 255 -30.94 -11.42 9.46
CA LEU A 255 -31.29 -10.01 9.67
C LEU A 255 -30.05 -9.12 9.72
N TYR A 256 -28.93 -9.62 10.24
CA TYR A 256 -27.69 -8.86 10.47
C TYR A 256 -26.59 -9.08 9.43
N SER A 257 -26.85 -9.94 8.46
CA SER A 257 -25.86 -10.36 7.48
C SER A 257 -25.78 -9.42 6.26
N GLY A 258 -24.61 -9.34 5.62
CA GLY A 258 -24.37 -8.46 4.47
C GLY A 258 -24.02 -7.01 4.84
N ARG A 259 -23.55 -6.74 6.05
CA ARG A 259 -23.21 -5.39 6.53
C ARG A 259 -21.93 -5.37 7.35
N TYR A 260 -21.37 -4.17 7.51
CA TYR A 260 -20.23 -3.94 8.39
C TYR A 260 -20.71 -3.68 9.82
N TRP A 261 -20.29 -4.51 10.77
CA TRP A 261 -20.68 -4.42 12.18
C TRP A 261 -19.55 -3.89 13.06
N PRO A 262 -19.83 -3.04 14.07
CA PRO A 262 -18.84 -2.65 15.06
C PRO A 262 -18.33 -3.85 15.86
N ALA A 263 -17.02 -3.96 16.03
CA ALA A 263 -16.40 -4.99 16.86
C ALA A 263 -15.13 -4.49 17.53
N LYS A 264 -14.79 -5.06 18.69
CA LYS A 264 -13.51 -4.88 19.36
C LYS A 264 -12.55 -6.00 18.98
N VAL A 265 -11.34 -5.68 18.54
CA VAL A 265 -10.31 -6.69 18.29
C VAL A 265 -9.73 -7.17 19.62
N LEU A 266 -9.81 -8.47 19.87
CA LEU A 266 -9.28 -9.09 21.09
C LEU A 266 -7.89 -9.68 20.87
N GLN A 267 -7.69 -10.34 19.74
CA GLN A 267 -6.44 -11.02 19.40
C GLN A 267 -6.22 -10.95 17.90
N VAL A 268 -4.96 -11.03 17.47
CA VAL A 268 -4.61 -11.19 16.06
C VAL A 268 -3.68 -12.39 15.89
N ASN A 269 -3.96 -13.17 14.87
CA ASN A 269 -3.02 -14.13 14.30
C ASN A 269 -2.40 -13.47 13.07
N THR A 270 -1.17 -13.01 13.22
CA THR A 270 -0.44 -12.27 12.17
C THR A 270 -0.03 -13.15 11.00
N MET A 271 -0.05 -14.47 11.17
CA MET A 271 0.32 -15.44 10.12
C MET A 271 -0.77 -15.63 9.11
N ASP A 272 -1.93 -16.03 9.59
CA ASP A 272 -3.09 -16.24 8.74
C ASP A 272 -3.81 -14.92 8.43
N LYS A 273 -3.31 -13.81 9.02
CA LYS A 273 -3.92 -12.48 8.98
C LYS A 273 -5.40 -12.52 9.39
N ILE A 274 -5.67 -13.27 10.46
CA ILE A 274 -6.98 -13.46 11.08
C ILE A 274 -7.05 -12.66 12.37
N LEU A 275 -8.15 -11.95 12.57
CA LEU A 275 -8.46 -11.23 13.81
C LEU A 275 -9.53 -12.00 14.58
N VAL A 276 -9.34 -12.13 15.89
CA VAL A 276 -10.41 -12.55 16.81
C VAL A 276 -11.10 -11.28 17.27
N VAL A 277 -12.36 -11.11 16.90
CA VAL A 277 -13.16 -9.93 17.20
C VAL A 277 -14.30 -10.28 18.12
N LYS A 278 -14.70 -9.31 18.94
CA LYS A 278 -15.89 -9.36 19.78
C LYS A 278 -16.86 -8.29 19.35
N TYR A 279 -18.00 -8.68 18.83
CA TYR A 279 -19.07 -7.76 18.45
C TYR A 279 -19.74 -7.15 19.68
N ASP A 280 -20.53 -6.09 19.47
CA ASP A 280 -21.23 -5.39 20.55
C ASP A 280 -22.33 -6.25 21.23
N ASN A 281 -22.77 -7.33 20.58
CA ASN A 281 -23.69 -8.33 21.13
C ASN A 281 -22.96 -9.47 21.89
N ASP A 282 -21.70 -9.25 22.26
CA ASP A 282 -20.79 -10.20 22.91
C ASP A 282 -20.37 -11.45 22.10
N GLU A 283 -20.82 -11.59 20.85
CA GLU A 283 -20.42 -12.71 19.98
C GLU A 283 -18.94 -12.59 19.57
N LEU A 284 -18.26 -13.75 19.50
CA LEU A 284 -16.87 -13.86 19.04
C LEU A 284 -16.81 -14.43 17.62
N ASP A 285 -15.88 -13.90 16.82
CA ASP A 285 -15.69 -14.35 15.45
C ASP A 285 -14.23 -14.25 15.01
N TYR A 286 -13.89 -15.02 13.97
CA TYR A 286 -12.56 -15.13 13.38
C TYR A 286 -12.59 -14.57 11.97
N VAL A 287 -12.08 -13.36 11.81
CA VAL A 287 -12.29 -12.60 10.57
C VAL A 287 -10.98 -12.31 9.86
N GLN A 288 -10.99 -12.51 8.55
CA GLN A 288 -9.87 -12.14 7.67
C GLN A 288 -9.66 -10.62 7.66
N HIS A 289 -8.41 -10.17 7.64
CA HIS A 289 -8.07 -8.74 7.61
C HIS A 289 -8.68 -7.96 6.43
N THR A 290 -8.97 -8.61 5.31
CA THR A 290 -9.63 -7.98 4.15
C THR A 290 -11.11 -7.65 4.41
N CYS A 291 -11.71 -8.27 5.43
CA CYS A 291 -13.09 -8.06 5.83
C CYS A 291 -13.25 -6.94 6.86
N ILE A 292 -12.21 -6.21 7.23
CA ILE A 292 -12.30 -5.14 8.23
C ILE A 292 -12.14 -3.74 7.63
N GLN A 293 -12.74 -2.76 8.28
CA GLN A 293 -12.70 -1.34 7.90
C GLN A 293 -12.49 -0.48 9.16
N PRO A 294 -11.88 0.72 9.01
CA PRO A 294 -11.87 1.71 10.09
C PRO A 294 -13.30 2.08 10.49
N LEU A 295 -13.47 2.54 11.73
CA LEU A 295 -14.70 3.23 12.12
C LEU A 295 -14.92 4.44 11.22
N SER A 296 -16.18 4.70 10.85
CA SER A 296 -16.49 5.87 10.03
C SER A 296 -16.10 7.14 10.78
N PRO A 297 -15.35 8.06 10.13
CA PRO A 297 -15.00 9.33 10.74
C PRO A 297 -16.21 10.28 10.76
N PHE A 298 -17.30 9.95 10.08
CA PHE A 298 -18.49 10.78 9.93
C PHE A 298 -19.61 10.33 10.86
N LYS A 299 -20.23 11.29 11.54
CA LYS A 299 -21.48 11.08 12.29
C LYS A 299 -22.65 10.97 11.30
N PHE A 300 -23.72 10.30 11.71
CA PHE A 300 -25.00 10.39 11.00
C PHE A 300 -25.53 11.83 11.09
N GLY A 301 -26.13 12.33 10.00
CA GLY A 301 -26.51 13.75 9.91
C GLY A 301 -25.35 14.70 9.58
N GLY A 302 -24.16 14.16 9.28
CA GLY A 302 -22.99 14.95 8.88
C GLY A 302 -22.05 15.33 10.02
N GLY A 303 -20.90 15.90 9.64
CA GLY A 303 -19.83 16.30 10.57
C GLY A 303 -18.87 15.17 10.94
N LEU A 304 -17.74 15.55 11.56
CA LEU A 304 -16.69 14.63 11.98
C LEU A 304 -16.93 14.11 13.41
N SER A 305 -16.51 12.87 13.66
CA SER A 305 -16.39 12.32 15.01
C SER A 305 -15.34 13.09 15.80
N ASP A 306 -15.59 13.35 17.08
CA ASP A 306 -14.66 14.11 17.94
C ASP A 306 -13.31 13.39 18.11
N ASN A 307 -13.29 12.08 17.89
CA ASN A 307 -12.12 11.20 18.01
C ASN A 307 -11.62 10.70 16.65
N ILE A 308 -11.74 11.49 15.58
CA ILE A 308 -11.39 11.05 14.21
C ILE A 308 -9.99 10.45 14.11
N ILE A 309 -9.00 11.04 14.79
CA ILE A 309 -7.60 10.58 14.77
C ILE A 309 -7.47 9.24 15.49
N GLU A 310 -8.10 9.07 16.65
CA GLU A 310 -8.09 7.81 17.39
C GLU A 310 -8.81 6.71 16.61
N ASN A 311 -9.97 7.03 16.03
CA ASN A 311 -10.82 6.10 15.28
C ASN A 311 -10.19 5.67 13.95
N THR A 312 -9.42 6.55 13.29
CA THR A 312 -8.85 6.30 11.96
C THR A 312 -7.48 5.63 12.04
N PHE A 313 -6.65 6.03 13.00
CA PHE A 313 -5.24 5.64 13.07
C PHE A 313 -4.85 4.89 14.36
N PHE A 314 -5.81 4.60 15.24
CA PHE A 314 -5.60 3.80 16.45
C PHE A 314 -4.58 4.40 17.43
N ILE A 315 -4.67 5.71 17.60
CA ILE A 315 -3.72 6.51 18.40
C ILE A 315 -4.22 6.66 19.85
N LYS A 316 -4.41 5.55 20.56
CA LYS A 316 -5.01 5.54 21.91
C LYS A 316 -4.13 6.18 23.00
N LYS A 317 -2.84 6.36 22.74
CA LYS A 317 -1.82 6.69 23.77
C LYS A 317 -1.25 8.11 23.73
N ILE A 318 -1.67 8.94 22.76
CA ILE A 318 -1.07 10.26 22.49
C ILE A 318 -1.97 11.41 22.95
N VAL A 319 -3.25 11.15 23.26
CA VAL A 319 -4.20 12.15 23.76
C VAL A 319 -3.93 12.54 25.23
N ASP A 320 -3.08 11.80 25.95
CA ASP A 320 -2.60 12.19 27.29
C ASP A 320 -1.51 13.28 27.23
N LEU A 321 -1.01 13.67 26.06
CA LEU A 321 -0.20 14.88 25.94
C LEU A 321 -1.08 16.11 26.21
N PRO A 322 -0.64 17.09 27.00
CA PRO A 322 -1.38 18.32 27.25
C PRO A 322 -1.50 19.09 25.93
N VAL A 323 -2.51 18.77 25.13
CA VAL A 323 -2.96 19.61 24.03
C VAL A 323 -3.45 20.88 24.70
N ASP A 324 -2.73 21.98 24.48
CA ASP A 324 -3.13 23.30 24.95
C ASP A 324 -4.53 23.62 24.40
N GLN A 325 -5.56 23.35 25.20
CA GLN A 325 -6.95 23.43 24.79
C GLN A 325 -7.43 24.87 24.56
N THR A 326 -6.56 25.86 24.80
CA THR A 326 -6.87 27.29 24.75
C THR A 326 -7.08 27.81 23.32
N ASN A 327 -6.68 27.06 22.28
CA ASN A 327 -6.81 27.49 20.88
C ASN A 327 -7.63 26.52 20.01
N LYS A 328 -8.78 26.02 20.50
CA LYS A 328 -9.77 25.34 19.65
C LYS A 328 -10.51 26.35 18.74
N ARG A 329 -9.82 26.92 17.75
CA ARG A 329 -10.53 27.33 16.53
C ARG A 329 -10.98 26.04 15.86
N LYS A 330 -12.28 25.73 15.93
CA LYS A 330 -12.87 24.69 15.07
C LYS A 330 -12.41 25.02 13.64
N PRO A 331 -11.77 24.10 12.90
CA PRO A 331 -11.44 24.35 11.52
C PRO A 331 -12.74 24.70 10.79
N VAL A 332 -12.82 25.94 10.31
CA VAL A 332 -13.88 26.38 9.42
C VAL A 332 -13.51 25.80 8.07
N MET A 333 -14.09 24.64 7.75
CA MET A 333 -14.15 24.17 6.37
C MET A 333 -15.26 24.98 5.73
N ASP A 334 -14.94 25.76 4.69
CA ASP A 334 -15.96 26.37 3.85
C ASP A 334 -16.73 25.23 3.18
N PHE A 335 -17.99 25.07 3.56
CA PHE A 335 -18.87 24.02 3.07
C PHE A 335 -19.30 24.36 1.64
N VAL A 336 -19.19 23.39 0.71
CA VAL A 336 -19.66 23.49 -0.69
C VAL A 336 -21.13 23.94 -0.75
N GLU A 337 -21.88 23.59 0.28
CA GLU A 337 -23.28 23.90 0.53
C GLU A 337 -23.57 25.41 0.63
N SER A 338 -22.61 26.19 1.14
CA SER A 338 -22.72 27.66 1.25
C SER A 338 -22.61 28.36 -0.11
N GLU A 339 -21.86 27.79 -1.06
CA GLU A 339 -21.81 28.28 -2.45
C GLU A 339 -23.09 27.98 -3.23
N TRP A 340 -23.90 27.01 -2.78
CA TRP A 340 -25.10 26.53 -3.48
C TRP A 340 -26.40 27.12 -2.92
N GLY A 341 -26.33 28.02 -1.93
CA GLY A 341 -27.50 28.71 -1.36
C GLY A 341 -28.41 27.80 -0.51
N ILE A 342 -27.88 26.68 -0.01
CA ILE A 342 -28.61 25.76 0.85
C ILE A 342 -28.62 26.33 2.27
N ASN A 343 -29.79 26.33 2.90
CA ASN A 343 -29.99 26.85 4.26
C ASN A 343 -28.96 26.21 5.24
N ASP A 344 -28.31 27.02 6.07
CA ASP A 344 -27.33 26.59 7.06
C ASP A 344 -27.85 25.48 7.99
N THR A 345 -29.17 25.36 8.16
CA THR A 345 -29.81 24.27 8.93
C THR A 345 -29.73 22.90 8.26
N LEU A 346 -29.50 22.85 6.95
CA LEU A 346 -29.24 21.66 6.15
C LEU A 346 -27.75 21.52 5.79
N ALA A 347 -26.88 22.36 6.37
CA ALA A 347 -25.45 22.33 6.11
C ALA A 347 -24.80 21.10 6.74
N GLY A 348 -24.45 20.15 5.88
CA GLY A 348 -23.68 18.96 6.18
C GLY A 348 -23.53 18.18 4.88
N ASN A 349 -22.39 17.48 4.71
CA ASN A 349 -21.98 16.74 3.50
C ASN A 349 -23.17 16.14 2.72
N LEU A 350 -23.75 16.93 1.80
CA LEU A 350 -24.94 16.52 1.05
C LEU A 350 -24.54 15.37 0.13
N ILE A 351 -25.29 14.28 0.24
CA ILE A 351 -25.04 13.09 -0.57
C ILE A 351 -25.74 13.27 -1.90
N THR A 352 -24.99 13.29 -2.99
CA THR A 352 -25.58 13.50 -4.32
C THR A 352 -26.16 12.21 -4.88
N CYS A 353 -27.12 12.30 -5.81
CA CYS A 353 -27.65 11.13 -6.50
C CYS A 353 -26.51 10.33 -7.17
N GLY A 354 -26.46 9.02 -6.93
CA GLY A 354 -25.46 8.09 -7.41
C GLY A 354 -24.26 7.88 -6.47
N GLU A 355 -24.21 8.55 -5.31
CA GLU A 355 -23.17 8.30 -4.30
C GLU A 355 -23.50 7.12 -3.40
N LEU A 356 -22.48 6.37 -3.00
CA LEU A 356 -22.61 5.32 -2.00
C LEU A 356 -22.84 5.94 -0.62
N CYS A 357 -23.83 5.42 0.08
CA CYS A 357 -24.24 5.87 1.41
C CYS A 357 -24.42 4.70 2.36
N GLU A 358 -24.23 4.99 3.64
CA GLU A 358 -24.67 4.15 4.75
C GLU A 358 -25.87 4.83 5.39
N PHE A 359 -26.95 4.08 5.63
CA PHE A 359 -28.13 4.61 6.30
C PHE A 359 -28.68 3.63 7.33
N ARG A 360 -29.37 4.18 8.34
CA ARG A 360 -30.12 3.40 9.34
C ARG A 360 -31.35 2.77 8.73
N ASP A 361 -31.80 1.63 9.26
CA ASP A 361 -33.04 0.99 8.84
C ASP A 361 -34.18 1.94 9.23
N PRO A 362 -34.98 2.44 8.27
CA PRO A 362 -36.12 3.29 8.59
C PRO A 362 -37.14 2.61 9.52
N ARG A 363 -37.11 1.27 9.60
CA ARG A 363 -37.97 0.47 10.46
C ARG A 363 -37.42 0.28 11.88
N ASP A 364 -36.15 0.65 12.13
CA ASP A 364 -35.46 0.48 13.41
C ASP A 364 -34.87 1.79 13.95
N ILE A 365 -35.73 2.81 14.03
CA ILE A 365 -35.34 4.19 14.45
C ILE A 365 -34.78 4.22 15.89
N ASN A 366 -35.18 3.27 16.73
CA ASN A 366 -34.76 3.20 18.13
C ASN A 366 -33.47 2.40 18.36
N SER A 367 -32.92 1.76 17.33
CA SER A 367 -31.67 1.06 17.44
C SER A 367 -30.53 2.04 17.73
N THR A 368 -29.71 1.67 18.72
CA THR A 368 -28.44 2.33 18.99
C THR A 368 -27.39 1.98 17.93
N ASP A 369 -27.68 1.06 17.02
CA ASP A 369 -26.73 0.56 16.04
C ASP A 369 -26.59 1.52 14.84
N PRO A 370 -25.36 1.98 14.54
CA PRO A 370 -25.08 2.88 13.43
C PRO A 370 -24.90 2.19 12.06
N SER A 371 -25.41 0.97 11.82
CA SER A 371 -24.90 0.12 10.72
C SER A 371 -25.96 -0.74 10.02
N ASP A 372 -27.04 -0.14 9.49
CA ASP A 372 -28.12 -0.95 8.93
C ASP A 372 -27.98 -1.30 7.45
N PHE A 373 -27.76 -0.30 6.58
CA PHE A 373 -27.71 -0.55 5.14
C PHE A 373 -26.60 0.21 4.44
N VAL A 374 -26.03 -0.44 3.42
CA VAL A 374 -25.22 0.22 2.40
C VAL A 374 -26.05 0.28 1.12
N GLY A 375 -26.17 1.48 0.57
CA GLY A 375 -26.91 1.72 -0.65
C GLY A 375 -26.28 2.83 -1.48
N TYR A 376 -27.05 3.30 -2.45
CA TYR A 376 -26.75 4.56 -3.12
C TYR A 376 -27.97 5.46 -3.11
N THR A 377 -27.74 6.76 -3.02
CA THR A 377 -28.77 7.80 -3.16
C THR A 377 -29.29 7.77 -4.58
N LYS A 378 -30.58 7.53 -4.76
CA LYS A 378 -31.22 7.52 -6.07
C LYS A 378 -31.74 8.91 -6.41
N GLU A 379 -32.50 9.50 -5.50
CA GLU A 379 -33.21 10.77 -5.68
C GLU A 379 -33.09 11.60 -4.39
N LEU A 380 -33.16 12.93 -4.54
CA LEU A 380 -33.19 13.92 -3.46
C LEU A 380 -34.60 14.53 -3.41
N ASN A 381 -35.23 14.44 -2.25
CA ASN A 381 -36.54 15.04 -2.02
C ASN A 381 -36.40 16.52 -1.66
N PRO A 382 -37.42 17.36 -1.90
CA PRO A 382 -37.38 18.76 -1.46
C PRO A 382 -37.58 18.92 0.06
N GLU A 383 -38.11 17.90 0.74
CA GLU A 383 -38.43 17.89 2.17
C GLU A 383 -38.02 16.55 2.81
N GLU A 384 -38.01 16.49 4.15
CA GLU A 384 -37.73 15.24 4.87
C GLU A 384 -38.82 14.18 4.67
N PRO A 385 -38.49 12.88 4.53
CA PRO A 385 -37.15 12.29 4.47
C PRO A 385 -36.37 12.71 3.22
N LEU A 386 -35.19 13.31 3.40
CA LEU A 386 -34.49 14.04 2.34
C LEU A 386 -33.98 13.16 1.19
N TYR A 387 -33.75 11.87 1.43
CA TYR A 387 -33.09 10.97 0.49
C TYR A 387 -33.96 9.75 0.16
N SER A 388 -34.09 9.43 -1.12
CA SER A 388 -34.55 8.10 -1.56
C SER A 388 -33.33 7.26 -1.92
N CYS A 389 -33.08 6.20 -1.15
CA CYS A 389 -31.89 5.35 -1.29
C CYS A 389 -32.27 3.97 -1.81
N LYS A 390 -31.44 3.38 -2.68
CA LYS A 390 -31.55 1.97 -3.06
C LYS A 390 -30.52 1.14 -2.30
N CYS A 391 -30.98 0.15 -1.55
CA CYS A 391 -30.10 -0.79 -0.86
C CYS A 391 -29.38 -1.71 -1.88
N ILE A 392 -28.11 -2.02 -1.66
CA ILE A 392 -27.33 -2.90 -2.55
C ILE A 392 -27.75 -4.37 -2.40
N TYR A 393 -28.34 -4.73 -1.26
CA TYR A 393 -28.59 -6.13 -0.88
C TYR A 393 -30.06 -6.55 -0.95
N GLN A 394 -30.98 -5.61 -1.20
CA GLN A 394 -32.41 -5.88 -1.30
C GLN A 394 -32.89 -5.61 -2.73
N ASP A 395 -33.66 -6.53 -3.28
CA ASP A 395 -34.15 -6.45 -4.65
C ASP A 395 -35.18 -5.31 -4.79
N ASP A 396 -34.80 -4.28 -5.54
CA ASP A 396 -35.63 -3.15 -6.00
C ASP A 396 -36.38 -2.30 -4.94
N GLU A 397 -36.21 -2.55 -3.65
CA GLU A 397 -36.79 -1.72 -2.60
C GLU A 397 -36.05 -0.39 -2.43
N HIS A 398 -36.82 0.70 -2.42
CA HIS A 398 -36.36 2.05 -2.10
C HIS A 398 -36.63 2.33 -0.61
N ALA A 399 -35.62 2.84 0.08
CA ALA A 399 -35.75 3.32 1.45
C ALA A 399 -35.76 4.85 1.43
N GLU A 400 -36.79 5.43 2.03
CA GLU A 400 -36.83 6.87 2.31
C GLU A 400 -36.06 7.12 3.61
N VAL A 401 -35.00 7.92 3.52
CA VAL A 401 -34.01 8.11 4.58
C VAL A 401 -33.93 9.59 4.94
N SER A 402 -34.11 9.87 6.23
CA SER A 402 -33.94 11.23 6.74
C SER A 402 -32.48 11.65 6.73
N SER A 403 -32.20 12.95 6.57
CA SER A 403 -30.83 13.46 6.57
C SER A 403 -30.04 13.11 7.84
N CYS A 404 -30.70 13.01 8.99
CA CYS A 404 -30.08 12.60 10.26
C CYS A 404 -29.75 11.10 10.35
N ASN A 405 -30.21 10.29 9.39
CA ASN A 405 -30.09 8.83 9.37
C ASN A 405 -29.26 8.31 8.20
N ILE A 406 -28.62 9.20 7.45
CA ILE A 406 -27.72 8.86 6.34
C ILE A 406 -26.33 9.44 6.59
N ARG A 407 -25.31 8.78 6.03
CA ARG A 407 -23.95 9.31 5.90
C ARG A 407 -23.30 8.76 4.63
N ARG A 408 -22.27 9.44 4.15
CA ARG A 408 -21.48 8.93 3.02
C ARG A 408 -20.79 7.63 3.42
N ALA A 409 -20.90 6.61 2.57
CA ALA A 409 -20.20 5.34 2.80
C ALA A 409 -18.71 5.57 2.65
N VAL A 410 -17.93 4.98 3.56
CA VAL A 410 -16.48 5.14 3.53
C VAL A 410 -15.80 3.79 3.42
N VAL A 411 -15.12 3.59 2.29
CA VAL A 411 -14.40 2.36 1.96
C VAL A 411 -12.93 2.70 1.79
N VAL A 412 -12.10 2.09 2.64
CA VAL A 412 -10.65 2.21 2.56
C VAL A 412 -10.08 0.87 2.10
N LYS A 413 -9.29 0.90 1.03
CA LYS A 413 -8.50 -0.28 0.65
C LYS A 413 -7.52 -0.61 1.78
N TRP A 414 -7.48 -1.86 2.19
CA TRP A 414 -6.60 -2.37 3.25
C TRP A 414 -5.18 -1.79 3.18
N ASN A 415 -4.51 -1.94 2.03
CA ASN A 415 -3.13 -1.48 1.84
C ASN A 415 -2.94 0.03 2.03
N ASN A 416 -3.95 0.83 1.67
CA ASN A 416 -3.93 2.28 1.88
C ASN A 416 -4.07 2.58 3.36
N TRP A 417 -4.99 1.90 4.05
CA TRP A 417 -5.18 2.08 5.48
C TRP A 417 -3.92 1.76 6.28
N VAL A 418 -3.31 0.59 6.02
CA VAL A 418 -2.05 0.16 6.63
C VAL A 418 -0.96 1.20 6.42
N TYR A 419 -0.80 1.68 5.19
CA TYR A 419 0.24 2.65 4.84
C TYR A 419 0.06 3.98 5.58
N GLU A 420 -1.17 4.50 5.61
CA GLU A 420 -1.44 5.80 6.21
C GLU A 420 -1.41 5.76 7.74
N CYS A 421 -1.84 4.64 8.35
CA CYS A 421 -1.63 4.38 9.78
C CYS A 421 -0.15 4.33 10.14
N ALA A 422 0.66 3.61 9.35
CA ALA A 422 2.10 3.57 9.54
C ALA A 422 2.73 4.97 9.43
N ARG A 423 2.30 5.77 8.45
CA ARG A 423 2.76 7.15 8.26
C ARG A 423 2.36 8.05 9.44
N ALA A 424 1.12 7.97 9.92
CA ALA A 424 0.64 8.72 11.06
C ALA A 424 1.46 8.40 12.32
N HIS A 425 1.65 7.11 12.64
CA HIS A 425 2.45 6.68 13.80
C HIS A 425 3.89 7.19 13.76
N ARG A 426 4.54 7.17 12.57
CA ARG A 426 5.88 7.75 12.41
C ARG A 426 5.93 9.26 12.65
N LEU A 427 4.95 10.01 12.15
CA LEU A 427 4.89 11.45 12.37
C LEU A 427 4.77 11.79 13.86
N ILE A 428 4.01 10.97 14.59
CA ILE A 428 3.80 11.17 16.03
C ILE A 428 5.05 10.83 16.82
N ALA A 429 5.69 9.69 16.52
CA ALA A 429 6.93 9.27 17.17
C ALA A 429 8.04 10.34 17.07
N ARG A 430 7.95 11.23 16.09
CA ARG A 430 8.91 12.34 15.88
C ARG A 430 8.53 13.65 16.57
N ASN A 431 7.46 13.72 17.35
CA ASN A 431 7.04 14.92 18.09
C ASN A 431 7.05 16.21 17.23
N GLN A 432 6.44 16.17 16.04
CA GLN A 432 6.45 17.33 15.15
C GLN A 432 5.45 18.40 15.61
N ASN A 433 5.92 19.65 15.75
CA ASN A 433 5.11 20.81 16.19
C ASN A 433 3.87 21.13 15.33
N ASN A 434 3.69 20.46 14.18
CA ASN A 434 2.54 20.65 13.29
C ASN A 434 1.79 19.33 13.02
N LEU A 435 1.74 18.45 14.02
CA LEU A 435 1.18 17.12 13.91
C LEU A 435 -0.29 17.13 13.46
N ILE A 436 -1.11 18.03 14.02
CA ILE A 436 -2.56 18.08 13.74
C ILE A 436 -2.84 18.39 12.26
N SER A 437 -2.21 19.42 11.68
CA SER A 437 -2.45 19.75 10.27
C SER A 437 -1.99 18.63 9.34
N LYS A 438 -0.86 17.98 9.65
CA LYS A 438 -0.36 16.83 8.88
C LYS A 438 -1.29 15.63 8.99
N LEU A 439 -1.84 15.37 10.18
CA LEU A 439 -2.83 14.31 10.40
C LEU A 439 -4.13 14.60 9.65
N ASN A 440 -4.58 15.87 9.55
CA ASN A 440 -5.78 16.21 8.78
C ASN A 440 -5.60 15.95 7.28
N VAL A 441 -4.48 16.39 6.68
CA VAL A 441 -4.13 16.10 5.27
C VAL A 441 -4.05 14.58 5.04
N LEU A 442 -3.53 13.86 6.03
CA LEU A 442 -3.46 12.40 6.06
C LEU A 442 -4.86 11.77 5.99
N VAL A 443 -5.77 12.15 6.91
CA VAL A 443 -7.17 11.71 6.95
C VAL A 443 -7.78 11.87 5.55
N GLU A 444 -7.73 13.08 4.98
CA GLU A 444 -8.29 13.37 3.67
C GLU A 444 -7.72 12.49 2.54
N SER A 445 -6.43 12.13 2.62
CA SER A 445 -5.79 11.26 1.62
C SER A 445 -6.13 9.77 1.73
N VAL A 446 -6.52 9.29 2.92
CA VAL A 446 -6.85 7.87 3.16
C VAL A 446 -8.24 7.54 2.62
N TRP A 447 -9.17 8.47 2.80
CA TRP A 447 -10.58 8.26 2.52
C TRP A 447 -10.85 8.47 1.03
N VAL A 448 -10.96 7.36 0.31
CA VAL A 448 -11.42 7.40 -1.07
C VAL A 448 -12.93 7.59 -1.03
N TYR A 449 -13.39 8.72 -1.57
CA TYR A 449 -14.79 8.87 -1.92
C TYR A 449 -15.03 8.08 -3.21
N PRO A 450 -15.82 7.00 -3.19
CA PRO A 450 -16.36 6.46 -4.43
C PRO A 450 -17.33 7.50 -5.00
N ARG A 451 -16.82 8.48 -5.73
CA ARG A 451 -17.64 9.43 -6.47
C ARG A 451 -18.26 8.73 -7.65
N VAL A 452 -19.58 8.91 -7.77
CA VAL A 452 -20.44 8.58 -8.90
C VAL A 452 -20.29 7.12 -9.36
N ILE A 453 -21.33 6.32 -9.11
CA ILE A 453 -21.58 5.14 -9.93
C ILE A 453 -21.96 5.64 -11.34
N THR A 454 -20.97 6.11 -12.11
CA THR A 454 -21.12 6.26 -13.56
C THR A 454 -21.08 4.85 -14.14
N SER A 455 -21.74 4.64 -15.26
CA SER A 455 -21.74 3.34 -15.96
C SER A 455 -20.37 2.82 -16.40
N GLU A 456 -19.31 3.59 -16.23
CA GLU A 456 -17.94 3.25 -16.63
C GLU A 456 -17.06 2.80 -15.46
N THR A 457 -17.42 3.10 -14.21
CA THR A 457 -16.66 2.65 -13.04
C THR A 457 -17.01 1.19 -12.72
N LYS A 458 -16.18 0.24 -13.20
CA LYS A 458 -16.13 -1.10 -12.61
C LYS A 458 -15.82 -0.91 -11.12
N LEU A 459 -16.76 -1.24 -10.23
CA LEU A 459 -16.48 -1.39 -8.80
C LEU A 459 -15.31 -2.35 -8.67
N ALA A 460 -14.16 -1.84 -8.21
CA ALA A 460 -12.96 -2.65 -8.03
C ALA A 460 -13.28 -3.78 -7.04
N SER A 461 -13.19 -5.03 -7.53
CA SER A 461 -13.20 -6.31 -6.79
C SER A 461 -13.58 -6.21 -5.31
N TYR A 462 -14.87 -6.21 -5.02
CA TYR A 462 -15.37 -6.68 -3.73
C TYR A 462 -15.03 -8.18 -3.58
N PRO A 463 -15.01 -8.74 -2.36
CA PRO A 463 -14.86 -10.19 -2.17
C PRO A 463 -15.78 -10.95 -3.15
N SER A 464 -15.22 -11.99 -3.77
CA SER A 464 -15.69 -12.69 -4.98
C SER A 464 -17.09 -13.31 -4.92
N ASN A 465 -17.82 -13.07 -3.85
CA ASN A 465 -19.12 -13.59 -3.47
C ASN A 465 -20.28 -12.59 -3.68
N MET A 466 -20.05 -11.37 -4.15
CA MET A 466 -21.12 -10.46 -4.62
C MET A 466 -21.42 -10.70 -6.11
N ARG A 467 -22.45 -11.48 -6.44
CA ARG A 467 -22.99 -11.58 -7.81
C ARG A 467 -23.97 -10.43 -8.07
N VAL A 468 -23.68 -9.59 -9.06
CA VAL A 468 -24.57 -8.50 -9.51
C VAL A 468 -25.10 -8.82 -10.91
N ASP A 469 -26.25 -9.48 -10.97
CA ASP A 469 -26.94 -9.83 -12.22
C ASP A 469 -27.81 -8.65 -12.71
N SER A 470 -27.24 -7.65 -13.39
CA SER A 470 -28.05 -6.73 -14.26
C SER A 470 -27.28 -5.77 -15.20
N LEU A 471 -25.94 -5.73 -15.17
CA LEU A 471 -25.13 -4.71 -15.88
C LEU A 471 -25.33 -4.65 -17.40
N GLN A 472 -25.73 -5.75 -18.06
CA GLN A 472 -25.94 -5.76 -19.52
C GLN A 472 -27.22 -5.02 -19.97
N LYS A 473 -28.27 -5.01 -19.14
CA LYS A 473 -29.55 -4.35 -19.47
C LYS A 473 -29.42 -2.82 -19.38
N HIS A 474 -28.64 -2.35 -18.40
CA HIS A 474 -28.37 -0.93 -18.16
C HIS A 474 -27.46 -0.29 -19.24
N ARG A 475 -26.55 -1.08 -19.83
CA ARG A 475 -25.62 -0.65 -20.89
C ARG A 475 -26.30 -0.17 -22.18
N LYS A 476 -27.54 -0.63 -22.44
CA LYS A 476 -28.31 -0.26 -23.63
C LYS A 476 -29.05 1.08 -23.48
N ALA A 477 -29.51 1.41 -22.26
CA ALA A 477 -30.20 2.66 -21.98
C ALA A 477 -29.25 3.87 -22.00
N ILE A 478 -28.03 3.73 -21.46
CA ILE A 478 -27.09 4.86 -21.32
C ILE A 478 -26.46 5.29 -22.66
N LYS A 479 -26.29 4.35 -23.60
CA LYS A 479 -25.86 4.68 -24.97
C LYS A 479 -26.89 5.56 -25.71
N PHE A 480 -28.16 5.48 -25.31
CA PHE A 480 -29.22 6.30 -25.86
C PHE A 480 -29.15 7.73 -25.29
N ASP A 481 -28.87 7.89 -24.00
CA ASP A 481 -28.83 9.20 -23.33
C ASP A 481 -27.56 10.02 -23.64
N LEU A 482 -26.38 9.38 -23.73
CA LEU A 482 -25.11 10.06 -24.06
C LEU A 482 -25.10 10.69 -25.46
N ARG A 483 -25.83 10.12 -26.43
CA ARG A 483 -25.95 10.67 -27.79
C ARG A 483 -26.82 11.92 -27.85
N ASN A 484 -27.66 12.12 -26.85
CA ASN A 484 -28.64 13.22 -26.81
C ASN A 484 -28.26 14.30 -25.78
N HIS A 485 -27.12 14.17 -25.10
CA HIS A 485 -26.71 15.07 -24.04
C HIS A 485 -26.27 16.46 -24.57
N PRO A 486 -26.88 17.57 -24.10
CA PRO A 486 -26.69 18.90 -24.68
C PRO A 486 -25.28 19.48 -24.50
N GLY A 487 -24.52 19.04 -23.48
CA GLY A 487 -23.15 19.51 -23.22
C GLY A 487 -22.05 18.89 -24.08
N LEU A 488 -22.35 17.87 -24.91
CA LEU A 488 -21.35 17.19 -25.75
C LEU A 488 -21.41 17.58 -27.24
N LYS A 489 -22.28 18.54 -27.61
CA LYS A 489 -22.45 19.01 -28.99
C LYS A 489 -21.36 20.00 -29.48
N GLY A 490 -20.26 20.16 -28.75
CA GLY A 490 -19.24 21.20 -28.99
C GLY A 490 -17.92 20.74 -29.62
N PHE A 491 -17.80 19.51 -30.13
CA PHE A 491 -16.52 18.97 -30.63
C PHE A 491 -16.21 19.27 -32.12
N ASP A 492 -16.97 20.16 -32.78
CA ASP A 492 -16.81 20.48 -34.21
C ASP A 492 -15.92 21.72 -34.50
N ASP A 493 -15.25 22.31 -33.50
CA ASP A 493 -14.46 23.55 -33.65
C ASP A 493 -13.04 23.36 -34.24
N ILE A 494 -12.95 22.70 -35.40
CA ILE A 494 -11.71 22.58 -36.19
C ILE A 494 -11.34 23.89 -36.91
N LYS A 495 -12.25 24.87 -36.99
CA LYS A 495 -12.03 26.16 -37.68
C LYS A 495 -11.14 27.17 -36.93
N SER A 496 -10.67 26.86 -35.72
CA SER A 496 -9.85 27.76 -34.90
C SER A 496 -8.32 27.60 -35.11
N ILE A 497 -7.89 26.64 -35.93
CA ILE A 497 -6.45 26.31 -36.10
C ILE A 497 -5.74 27.26 -37.08
N ASP A 498 -6.46 27.84 -38.05
CA ASP A 498 -5.87 28.69 -39.10
C ASP A 498 -5.34 30.05 -38.59
N ASN A 499 -5.68 30.45 -37.36
CA ASN A 499 -5.27 31.73 -36.77
C ASN A 499 -4.15 31.63 -35.72
N LEU A 500 -3.59 30.44 -35.49
CA LEU A 500 -2.51 30.26 -34.52
C LEU A 500 -1.17 30.61 -35.15
N ASP A 501 -0.36 31.42 -34.46
CA ASP A 501 1.03 31.66 -34.85
C ASP A 501 1.82 30.32 -34.87
N ARG A 502 2.80 30.25 -35.77
CA ARG A 502 3.66 29.08 -36.01
C ARG A 502 4.29 28.56 -34.72
N PHE A 503 4.62 29.43 -33.75
CA PHE A 503 5.14 29.00 -32.46
C PHE A 503 4.11 28.28 -31.57
N GLU A 504 2.85 28.74 -31.55
CA GLU A 504 1.78 28.07 -30.80
C GLU A 504 1.39 26.74 -31.42
N LEU A 505 1.39 26.66 -32.76
CA LEU A 505 1.22 25.41 -33.50
C LEU A 505 2.32 24.39 -33.15
N ILE A 506 3.59 24.80 -33.12
CA ILE A 506 4.69 23.92 -32.73
C ILE A 506 4.56 23.45 -31.27
N LYS A 507 4.13 24.34 -30.35
CA LYS A 507 3.93 23.99 -28.94
C LYS A 507 2.79 22.98 -28.76
N LYS A 508 1.65 23.19 -29.45
CA LYS A 508 0.53 22.24 -29.45
C LYS A 508 0.91 20.90 -30.10
N CYS A 509 1.61 20.90 -31.23
CA CYS A 509 2.09 19.67 -31.86
C CYS A 509 3.03 18.87 -30.96
N LYS A 510 3.92 19.52 -30.19
CA LYS A 510 4.75 18.85 -29.19
C LYS A 510 3.92 18.26 -28.05
N SER A 511 2.96 19.02 -27.50
CA SER A 511 2.05 18.52 -26.47
C SER A 511 1.28 17.28 -26.95
N PHE A 512 0.72 17.32 -28.16
CA PHE A 512 0.04 16.18 -28.74
C PHE A 512 0.97 15.00 -29.00
N HIS A 513 2.21 15.25 -29.43
CA HIS A 513 3.20 14.19 -29.61
C HIS A 513 3.52 13.50 -28.27
N ASP A 514 3.72 14.27 -27.20
CA ASP A 514 4.01 13.76 -25.86
C ASP A 514 2.82 12.98 -25.29
N GLU A 515 1.59 13.44 -25.52
CA GLU A 515 0.36 12.71 -25.19
C GLU A 515 0.24 11.40 -25.97
N LEU A 516 0.59 11.40 -27.26
CA LEU A 516 0.53 10.23 -28.14
C LEU A 516 1.60 9.20 -27.79
N VAL A 517 2.81 9.64 -27.42
CA VAL A 517 3.87 8.79 -26.86
C VAL A 517 3.43 8.17 -25.54
N THR A 518 2.79 8.95 -24.67
CA THR A 518 2.24 8.47 -23.39
C THR A 518 1.10 7.46 -23.61
N ALA A 519 0.21 7.72 -24.56
CA ALA A 519 -0.87 6.80 -24.93
C ALA A 519 -0.33 5.49 -25.52
N LYS A 520 0.72 5.56 -26.36
CA LYS A 520 1.41 4.39 -26.91
C LYS A 520 2.11 3.56 -25.82
N ALA A 521 2.73 4.22 -24.83
CA ALA A 521 3.28 3.53 -23.67
C ALA A 521 2.19 2.83 -22.85
N LYS A 522 1.01 3.45 -22.68
CA LYS A 522 -0.15 2.82 -22.02
C LYS A 522 -0.71 1.63 -22.81
N LEU A 523 -0.73 1.69 -24.13
CA LEU A 523 -1.12 0.56 -24.99
C LEU A 523 -0.16 -0.63 -24.85
N ASN A 524 1.16 -0.38 -24.84
CA ASN A 524 2.14 -1.45 -24.61
C ASN A 524 2.00 -2.13 -23.23
N ILE A 525 1.58 -1.37 -22.20
CA ILE A 525 1.26 -1.95 -20.88
C ILE A 525 0.00 -2.81 -20.97
N PHE A 526 -0.97 -2.44 -21.79
CA PHE A 526 -2.20 -3.20 -21.98
C PHE A 526 -1.91 -4.55 -22.66
N ASP A 527 -1.07 -4.56 -23.70
CA ASP A 527 -0.64 -5.79 -24.37
C ASP A 527 0.14 -6.71 -23.41
N PHE A 528 0.98 -6.14 -22.53
CA PHE A 528 1.67 -6.91 -21.49
C PHE A 528 0.68 -7.54 -20.51
N LEU A 529 -0.30 -6.78 -20.01
CA LEU A 529 -1.31 -7.27 -19.08
C LEU A 529 -2.24 -8.30 -19.72
N GLU A 530 -2.54 -8.17 -21.00
CA GLU A 530 -3.35 -9.15 -21.74
C GLU A 530 -2.63 -10.49 -21.86
N ASN A 531 -1.33 -10.46 -22.16
CA ASN A 531 -0.48 -11.67 -22.17
C ASN A 531 -0.40 -12.32 -20.78
N GLU A 532 -0.19 -11.54 -19.71
CA GLU A 532 -0.15 -12.08 -18.34
C GLU A 532 -1.51 -12.67 -17.92
N CYS A 533 -2.63 -12.02 -18.29
CA CYS A 533 -3.96 -12.56 -18.08
C CYS A 533 -4.20 -13.87 -18.85
N GLN A 534 -3.65 -14.01 -20.05
CA GLN A 534 -3.75 -15.22 -20.84
C GLN A 534 -2.94 -16.38 -20.22
N GLU A 535 -1.73 -16.11 -19.74
CA GLU A 535 -0.91 -17.10 -19.03
C GLU A 535 -1.59 -17.59 -17.74
N LEU A 536 -2.15 -16.67 -16.95
CA LEU A 536 -2.88 -17.01 -15.73
C LEU A 536 -4.13 -17.86 -16.02
N ARG A 537 -4.87 -17.58 -17.10
CA ARG A 537 -6.00 -18.42 -17.53
C ARG A 537 -5.56 -19.84 -17.85
N VAL A 538 -4.47 -20.00 -18.59
CA VAL A 538 -3.91 -21.33 -18.89
C VAL A 538 -3.49 -22.06 -17.61
N GLN A 539 -2.95 -21.35 -16.61
CA GLN A 539 -2.63 -21.96 -15.31
C GLN A 539 -3.89 -22.40 -14.55
N VAL A 540 -4.93 -21.57 -14.53
CA VAL A 540 -6.22 -21.94 -13.91
C VAL A 540 -6.79 -23.20 -14.56
N ASP A 541 -6.84 -23.27 -15.89
CA ASP A 541 -7.33 -24.45 -16.61
C ASP A 541 -6.53 -25.73 -16.27
N ARG A 542 -5.20 -25.60 -16.12
CA ARG A 542 -4.34 -26.72 -15.68
C ARG A 542 -4.66 -27.17 -14.26
N TYR A 543 -4.89 -26.24 -13.34
CA TYR A 543 -5.24 -26.58 -11.96
C TYR A 543 -6.64 -27.18 -11.85
N GLU A 544 -7.61 -26.68 -12.61
CA GLU A 544 -8.97 -27.26 -12.66
C GLU A 544 -8.93 -28.68 -13.20
N THR A 545 -8.16 -28.93 -14.26
CA THR A 545 -7.94 -30.29 -14.79
C THR A 545 -7.32 -31.20 -13.72
N LYS A 546 -6.33 -30.69 -12.97
CA LYS A 546 -5.68 -31.47 -11.90
C LYS A 546 -6.62 -31.77 -10.74
N ILE A 547 -7.46 -30.82 -10.36
CA ILE A 547 -8.51 -31.02 -9.34
C ILE A 547 -9.47 -32.11 -9.81
N GLN A 548 -9.95 -32.04 -11.05
CA GLN A 548 -10.83 -33.07 -11.61
C GLN A 548 -10.17 -34.45 -11.65
N GLU A 549 -8.89 -34.54 -12.04
CA GLU A 549 -8.13 -35.80 -11.98
C GLU A 549 -8.06 -36.36 -10.56
N LEU A 550 -7.70 -35.52 -9.58
CA LEU A 550 -7.60 -35.94 -8.18
C LEU A 550 -8.96 -36.34 -7.60
N GLU A 551 -10.03 -35.59 -7.91
CA GLU A 551 -11.39 -35.95 -7.52
C GLU A 551 -11.81 -37.27 -8.13
N SER A 552 -11.46 -37.53 -9.40
CA SER A 552 -11.75 -38.81 -10.06
C SER A 552 -11.05 -39.99 -9.40
N GLN A 553 -9.84 -39.79 -8.86
CA GLN A 553 -9.10 -40.82 -8.11
C GLN A 553 -9.74 -41.15 -6.76
N LEU A 554 -10.59 -40.25 -6.23
CA LEU A 554 -11.33 -40.47 -4.99
C LEU A 554 -12.70 -41.12 -5.22
N LEU A 555 -13.09 -41.41 -6.48
CA LEU A 555 -14.34 -42.09 -6.80
C LEU A 555 -14.17 -43.61 -6.80
N CYS A 556 -15.26 -44.30 -6.45
CA CYS A 556 -15.33 -45.75 -6.43
C CYS A 556 -14.98 -46.33 -7.80
N PHE A 557 -14.02 -47.25 -7.83
CA PHE A 557 -13.56 -47.92 -9.05
C PHE A 557 -14.66 -48.67 -9.80
N ILE A 558 -15.73 -49.09 -9.11
CA ILE A 558 -16.83 -49.88 -9.69
C ILE A 558 -17.93 -48.97 -10.25
N CYS A 559 -18.46 -48.04 -9.45
CA CYS A 559 -19.62 -47.24 -9.89
C CYS A 559 -19.25 -45.88 -10.47
N THR A 560 -18.00 -45.41 -10.28
CA THR A 560 -17.48 -44.09 -10.67
C THR A 560 -18.36 -42.91 -10.27
N LYS A 561 -19.25 -43.11 -9.30
CA LYS A 561 -20.26 -42.14 -8.86
C LYS A 561 -20.08 -41.71 -7.40
N SER A 562 -19.84 -42.67 -6.51
CA SER A 562 -19.71 -42.41 -5.08
C SER A 562 -18.23 -42.32 -4.68
N LYS A 563 -17.89 -41.46 -3.71
CA LYS A 563 -16.54 -41.40 -3.14
C LYS A 563 -16.16 -42.73 -2.47
N ILE A 564 -14.88 -43.08 -2.52
CA ILE A 564 -14.31 -44.22 -1.81
C ILE A 564 -14.43 -43.96 -0.31
N ASN A 565 -15.07 -44.88 0.42
CA ASN A 565 -15.37 -44.72 1.85
C ASN A 565 -15.19 -46.02 2.67
N CYS A 566 -14.62 -47.08 2.10
CA CYS A 566 -14.48 -48.35 2.82
C CYS A 566 -13.17 -49.10 2.52
N ILE A 567 -12.64 -49.78 3.55
CA ILE A 567 -11.50 -50.71 3.47
C ILE A 567 -12.04 -52.14 3.42
N ILE A 568 -11.53 -52.95 2.48
CA ILE A 568 -11.91 -54.35 2.32
C ILE A 568 -10.99 -55.26 3.14
N HIS A 569 -11.55 -56.10 4.00
CA HIS A 569 -10.79 -57.11 4.75
C HIS A 569 -10.89 -58.51 4.11
N PRO A 570 -9.80 -59.32 4.18
CA PRO A 570 -8.53 -59.06 4.89
C PRO A 570 -7.47 -58.32 4.06
N CYS A 571 -7.75 -57.95 2.80
CA CYS A 571 -6.71 -57.50 1.88
C CYS A 571 -6.30 -56.02 2.00
N GLY A 572 -7.05 -55.21 2.75
CA GLY A 572 -6.73 -53.80 3.03
C GLY A 572 -6.93 -52.83 1.85
N HIS A 573 -7.49 -53.28 0.72
CA HIS A 573 -7.67 -52.41 -0.45
C HIS A 573 -8.75 -51.34 -0.20
N PHE A 574 -8.45 -50.10 -0.57
CA PHE A 574 -9.29 -48.91 -0.40
C PHE A 574 -9.58 -48.26 -1.76
N GLN A 575 -10.49 -48.86 -2.54
CA GLN A 575 -10.76 -48.44 -3.92
C GLN A 575 -12.25 -48.41 -4.30
N ILE A 576 -13.15 -48.78 -3.38
CA ILE A 576 -14.59 -48.88 -3.67
C ILE A 576 -15.44 -48.24 -2.57
N CYS A 577 -16.68 -47.87 -2.93
CA CYS A 577 -17.67 -47.44 -1.96
C CYS A 577 -18.36 -48.64 -1.28
N ASP A 578 -18.97 -48.36 -0.13
CA ASP A 578 -19.73 -49.29 0.70
C ASP A 578 -20.86 -50.00 -0.05
N ILE A 579 -21.59 -49.29 -0.90
CA ILE A 579 -22.68 -49.86 -1.71
C ILE A 579 -22.12 -50.97 -2.63
N CYS A 580 -21.08 -50.66 -3.41
CA CYS A 580 -20.46 -51.64 -4.31
C CYS A 580 -19.81 -52.79 -3.53
N ALA A 581 -19.13 -52.50 -2.42
CA ALA A 581 -18.50 -53.51 -1.58
C ALA A 581 -19.52 -54.52 -1.03
N SER A 582 -20.70 -54.06 -0.59
CA SER A 582 -21.75 -54.91 -0.02
C SER A 582 -22.35 -55.90 -1.02
N THR A 583 -22.35 -55.54 -2.31
CA THR A 583 -22.85 -56.40 -3.39
C THR A 583 -21.84 -57.43 -3.87
N MET A 584 -20.58 -57.33 -3.44
CA MET A 584 -19.47 -58.10 -3.99
C MET A 584 -18.96 -59.15 -2.99
N GLY A 585 -18.72 -60.37 -3.48
CA GLY A 585 -18.13 -61.45 -2.66
C GLY A 585 -16.59 -61.49 -2.64
N LYS A 586 -15.93 -60.78 -3.57
CA LYS A 586 -14.48 -60.76 -3.75
C LYS A 586 -13.98 -59.35 -4.05
N CYS A 587 -12.78 -59.01 -3.56
CA CYS A 587 -12.13 -57.73 -3.83
C CYS A 587 -11.81 -57.58 -5.33
N PRO A 588 -12.14 -56.44 -5.99
CA PRO A 588 -11.85 -56.26 -7.41
C PRO A 588 -10.35 -56.13 -7.71
N SER A 589 -9.56 -55.65 -6.75
CA SER A 589 -8.13 -55.38 -6.93
C SER A 589 -7.27 -56.64 -6.82
N CYS A 590 -7.63 -57.56 -5.91
CA CYS A 590 -6.81 -58.76 -5.63
C CYS A 590 -7.56 -60.08 -5.65
N THR A 591 -8.87 -60.07 -5.93
CA THR A 591 -9.75 -61.26 -6.02
C THR A 591 -9.95 -62.06 -4.72
N ASN A 592 -9.35 -61.65 -3.61
CA ASN A 592 -9.56 -62.29 -2.30
C ASN A 592 -11.02 -62.15 -1.84
N ARG A 593 -11.54 -63.19 -1.16
CA ARG A 593 -12.89 -63.17 -0.58
C ARG A 593 -13.01 -62.09 0.48
N ILE A 594 -14.08 -61.29 0.40
CA ILE A 594 -14.35 -60.23 1.37
C ILE A 594 -14.93 -60.88 2.64
N THR A 595 -14.26 -60.70 3.78
CA THR A 595 -14.72 -61.21 5.07
C THR A 595 -15.47 -60.15 5.88
N SER A 596 -15.01 -58.90 5.82
CA SER A 596 -15.67 -57.75 6.42
C SER A 596 -15.32 -56.46 5.67
N ILE A 597 -16.13 -55.43 5.86
CA ILE A 597 -15.96 -54.10 5.27
C ILE A 597 -15.88 -53.10 6.42
N GLN A 598 -14.85 -52.26 6.43
CA GLN A 598 -14.69 -51.20 7.43
C GLN A 598 -14.96 -49.84 6.78
N LEU A 599 -15.96 -49.12 7.25
CA LEU A 599 -16.28 -47.78 6.79
C LEU A 599 -15.31 -46.75 7.38
N ILE A 600 -14.75 -45.88 6.53
CA ILE A 600 -13.99 -44.71 6.95
C ILE A 600 -14.92 -43.50 6.92
N LYS A 601 -15.16 -42.91 8.09
CA LYS A 601 -15.80 -41.60 8.19
C LYS A 601 -14.71 -40.54 8.12
N PHE A 602 -14.64 -39.80 7.02
CA PHE A 602 -13.82 -38.60 6.95
C PHE A 602 -14.50 -37.53 7.80
N ALA A 603 -13.92 -37.21 8.96
CA ALA A 603 -14.27 -35.99 9.66
C ALA A 603 -13.73 -34.82 8.81
N LEU A 604 -14.62 -33.98 8.30
CA LEU A 604 -14.24 -32.68 7.74
C LEU A 604 -13.75 -31.83 8.92
N CYS A 605 -12.42 -31.72 9.09
CA CYS A 605 -11.80 -30.78 10.01
C CYS A 605 -11.73 -29.39 9.39
#